data_AF-A0A225DWG4-F1
#
_entry.id   AF-A0A225DWG4-F1
#
_cell.length_a   1.000
_cell.length_b   1.000
_cell.length_c   1.000
_cell.angle_alpha   90.00
_cell.angle_beta   90.00
_cell.angle_gamma   90.00
#
_symmetry.space_group_name_H-M   'P 1'
#
loop_
_entity.id
_entity.type
_entity.pdbx_description
1 polymer ?
#
loop_
_entity_poly.entity_id
_entity_poly.type
_entity_poly.pdbx_seq_one_letter_code
_entity_poly.pdbx_strand_id
1 'polypeptide(L)'
;MLMRHCASVVVLAACAVLTGCGAPGSYPAIALTDPRLAEFGDMHTIDRGPLGLPPLPATAKVEVERSNGSAYDAMLHIYNTGRSRTIAFRRQNGQLKWIHEQATVDGPRQYTDADGTRTEHITLNYETSRVAHYRLNSLNVSYVGPDENLRTKQDPTLADVKPLLDRWLAPP
;
A
#
# COMPACT_ATOMS: atom_id res chain seq x y z
N MET A 1 44.68 21.39 -61.68
CA MET A 1 43.35 20.84 -61.34
C MET A 1 43.44 20.32 -59.91
N LEU A 2 43.08 21.14 -58.91
CA LEU A 2 43.22 20.83 -57.48
C LEU A 2 42.04 19.99 -57.00
N MET A 3 42.28 18.76 -56.54
CA MET A 3 41.29 17.91 -55.87
C MET A 3 41.12 18.34 -54.41
N ARG A 4 39.96 18.92 -54.11
CA ARG A 4 39.44 19.20 -52.77
C ARG A 4 39.09 17.88 -52.06
N HIS A 5 39.70 17.60 -50.92
CA HIS A 5 39.25 16.55 -50.00
C HIS A 5 38.47 17.23 -48.86
N CYS A 6 37.14 17.13 -48.89
CA CYS A 6 36.26 17.52 -47.80
C CYS A 6 36.28 16.43 -46.73
N ALA A 7 36.90 16.70 -45.59
CA ALA A 7 36.79 15.87 -44.39
C ALA A 7 35.37 16.01 -43.83
N SER A 8 34.58 14.94 -43.88
CA SER A 8 33.27 14.87 -43.25
C SER A 8 33.45 14.50 -41.77
N VAL A 9 33.13 15.42 -40.87
CA VAL A 9 33.07 15.19 -39.43
C VAL A 9 31.75 14.48 -39.12
N VAL A 10 31.82 13.20 -38.75
CA VAL A 10 30.68 12.45 -38.22
C VAL A 10 30.54 12.80 -36.73
N VAL A 11 29.55 13.63 -36.40
CA VAL A 11 29.16 13.89 -35.00
C VAL A 11 28.20 12.79 -34.55
N LEU A 12 28.73 11.79 -33.82
CA LEU A 12 27.91 10.80 -33.12
C LEU A 12 27.43 11.42 -31.80
N ALA A 13 26.23 11.99 -31.79
CA ALA A 13 25.59 12.47 -30.57
C ALA A 13 24.93 11.28 -29.83
N ALA A 14 25.65 10.70 -28.87
CA ALA A 14 25.11 9.71 -27.95
C ALA A 14 24.15 10.40 -26.96
N CYS A 15 22.84 10.30 -27.20
CA CYS A 15 21.83 10.64 -26.19
C CYS A 15 21.77 9.53 -25.14
N ALA A 16 22.60 9.64 -24.10
CA ALA A 16 22.45 8.86 -22.88
C ALA A 16 21.24 9.38 -22.09
N VAL A 17 20.05 8.86 -22.39
CA VAL A 17 18.88 9.04 -21.53
C VAL A 17 19.04 8.05 -20.37
N LEU A 18 19.65 8.51 -19.28
CA LEU A 18 19.58 7.85 -17.98
C LEU A 18 18.14 7.96 -17.48
N THR A 19 17.27 7.06 -17.94
CA THR A 19 15.98 6.83 -17.29
C THR A 19 16.29 6.24 -15.91
N GLY A 20 15.91 6.97 -14.86
CA GLY A 20 16.00 6.45 -13.50
C GLY A 20 15.22 5.15 -13.41
N CYS A 21 15.94 4.05 -13.14
CA CYS A 21 15.38 2.73 -12.93
C CYS A 21 14.57 2.69 -11.62
N GLY A 22 13.34 3.22 -11.64
CA GLY A 22 12.31 2.73 -10.74
C GLY A 22 11.90 1.33 -11.20
N ALA A 23 11.77 0.38 -10.27
CA ALA A 23 11.20 -0.93 -10.61
C ALA A 23 9.83 -0.73 -11.29
N PRO A 24 9.50 -1.48 -12.37
CA PRO A 24 8.19 -1.39 -12.99
C PRO A 24 7.10 -1.52 -11.93
N GLY A 25 6.20 -0.55 -11.86
CA GLY A 25 5.11 -0.54 -10.88
C GLY A 25 5.42 0.15 -9.54
N SER A 26 6.58 0.80 -9.36
CA SER A 26 6.84 1.66 -8.19
C SER A 26 6.66 3.14 -8.54
N TYR A 27 5.87 3.85 -7.73
CA TYR A 27 5.53 5.26 -7.88
C TYR A 27 5.82 6.00 -6.56
N PRO A 28 6.56 7.12 -6.57
CA PRO A 28 7.06 7.74 -5.35
C PRO A 28 5.97 8.45 -4.52
N ALA A 29 5.21 9.35 -5.13
CA ALA A 29 4.09 10.04 -4.51
C ALA A 29 3.12 10.45 -5.63
N ILE A 30 2.09 9.64 -5.86
CA ILE A 30 1.10 9.88 -6.92
C ILE A 30 -0.29 9.92 -6.32
N ALA A 31 -1.22 10.59 -7.00
CA ALA A 31 -2.62 10.55 -6.62
C ALA A 31 -3.15 9.12 -6.78
N LEU A 32 -4.00 8.63 -5.86
CA LEU A 32 -4.63 7.31 -6.03
C LEU A 32 -5.71 7.29 -7.13
N THR A 33 -6.00 8.45 -7.71
CA THR A 33 -6.83 8.64 -8.91
C THR A 33 -5.98 8.84 -10.17
N ASP A 34 -4.65 8.69 -10.09
CA ASP A 34 -3.75 8.83 -11.25
C ASP A 34 -4.13 7.79 -12.34
N PRO A 35 -4.21 8.17 -13.62
CA PRO A 35 -4.56 7.26 -14.72
C PRO A 35 -3.69 6.00 -14.80
N ARG A 36 -2.45 6.04 -14.31
CA ARG A 36 -1.56 4.87 -14.23
C ARG A 36 -2.07 3.79 -13.28
N LEU A 37 -2.98 4.13 -12.36
CA LEU A 37 -3.63 3.21 -11.43
C LEU A 37 -5.09 2.89 -11.83
N ALA A 38 -5.54 3.28 -13.03
CA ALA A 38 -6.95 3.18 -13.43
C ALA A 38 -7.53 1.76 -13.31
N GLU A 39 -6.75 0.72 -13.57
CA GLU A 39 -7.20 -0.67 -13.46
C GLU A 39 -7.54 -1.10 -12.03
N PHE A 40 -7.04 -0.39 -11.01
CA PHE A 40 -7.28 -0.65 -9.60
C PHE A 40 -8.48 0.15 -9.05
N GLY A 41 -9.24 0.82 -9.92
CA GLY A 41 -10.30 1.75 -9.53
C GLY A 41 -11.41 1.14 -8.67
N ASP A 42 -11.57 -0.18 -8.67
CA ASP A 42 -12.54 -0.89 -7.83
C ASP A 42 -12.32 -0.60 -6.32
N MET A 43 -11.08 -0.28 -5.90
CA MET A 43 -10.78 0.12 -4.52
C MET A 43 -11.55 1.36 -4.05
N HIS A 44 -11.98 2.23 -4.98
CA HIS A 44 -12.72 3.45 -4.67
C HIS A 44 -14.21 3.20 -4.45
N THR A 45 -14.71 2.01 -4.75
CA THR A 45 -16.12 1.63 -4.55
C THR A 45 -16.43 1.15 -3.13
N ILE A 46 -15.40 0.91 -2.33
CA ILE A 46 -15.51 0.32 -0.99
C ILE A 46 -15.84 1.39 0.06
N ASP A 47 -16.97 1.24 0.75
CA ASP A 47 -17.27 1.99 1.96
C ASP A 47 -16.44 1.47 3.13
N ARG A 48 -15.40 2.23 3.48
CA ARG A 48 -14.42 1.87 4.51
C ARG A 48 -14.87 2.22 5.93
N GLY A 49 -15.84 3.12 6.07
CA GLY A 49 -16.30 3.60 7.38
C GLY A 49 -16.82 2.47 8.28
N PRO A 50 -17.79 1.65 7.81
CA PRO A 50 -18.30 0.50 8.56
C PRO A 50 -17.24 -0.57 8.86
N LEU A 51 -16.16 -0.63 8.07
CA LEU A 51 -15.05 -1.57 8.26
C LEU A 51 -13.99 -1.05 9.25
N GLY A 52 -14.12 0.19 9.74
CA GLY A 52 -13.10 0.85 10.57
C GLY A 52 -11.80 1.17 9.83
N LEU A 53 -11.73 0.90 8.52
CA LEU A 53 -10.56 1.19 7.70
C LEU A 53 -10.46 2.71 7.51
N PRO A 54 -9.27 3.32 7.70
CA PRO A 54 -9.11 4.75 7.43
C PRO A 54 -9.41 5.06 5.95
N PRO A 55 -9.81 6.29 5.61
CA PRO A 55 -9.89 6.73 4.22
C PRO A 55 -8.56 6.50 3.48
N LEU A 56 -8.64 6.23 2.18
CA LEU A 56 -7.43 6.21 1.35
C LEU A 56 -6.77 7.59 1.36
N PRO A 57 -5.42 7.66 1.40
CA PRO A 57 -4.74 8.94 1.26
C PRO A 57 -4.94 9.49 -0.16
N ALA A 58 -5.02 10.82 -0.29
CA ALA A 58 -5.14 11.45 -1.61
C ALA A 58 -3.91 11.17 -2.49
N THR A 59 -2.73 11.23 -1.89
CA THR A 59 -1.43 10.93 -2.51
C THR A 59 -0.61 9.99 -1.63
N ALA A 60 0.14 9.10 -2.25
CA ALA A 60 1.00 8.14 -1.55
C ALA A 60 2.09 7.58 -2.46
N LYS A 61 3.12 6.98 -1.84
CA LYS A 61 3.98 6.03 -2.53
C LYS A 61 3.17 4.78 -2.82
N VAL A 62 3.24 4.28 -4.05
CA VAL A 62 2.51 3.09 -4.48
C VAL A 62 3.47 2.11 -5.12
N GLU A 63 3.41 0.85 -4.71
CA GLU A 63 4.08 -0.25 -5.37
C GLU A 63 3.03 -1.26 -5.85
N VAL A 64 3.14 -1.64 -7.11
CA VAL A 64 2.27 -2.62 -7.76
C VAL A 64 2.99 -3.95 -7.77
N GLU A 65 2.40 -4.92 -7.10
CA GLU A 65 2.79 -6.31 -7.17
C GLU A 65 1.81 -7.07 -8.08
N ARG A 66 2.34 -7.93 -8.95
CA ARG A 66 1.55 -8.81 -9.82
C ARG A 66 1.85 -10.25 -9.47
N SER A 67 0.83 -11.08 -9.52
CA SER A 67 0.97 -12.51 -9.26
C SER A 67 0.34 -13.34 -10.36
N ASN A 68 0.95 -14.49 -10.66
CA ASN A 68 0.54 -15.39 -11.72
C ASN A 68 -0.18 -16.62 -11.14
N GLY A 69 -1.36 -16.43 -10.54
CA GLY A 69 -2.21 -17.53 -10.04
C GLY A 69 -2.12 -17.83 -8.55
N SER A 70 -1.76 -16.84 -7.72
CA SER A 70 -1.80 -16.96 -6.26
C SER A 70 -3.18 -16.62 -5.67
N ALA A 71 -3.21 -16.30 -4.38
CA ALA A 71 -4.40 -15.82 -3.67
C ALA A 71 -4.92 -14.44 -4.18
N TYR A 72 -4.23 -13.78 -5.10
CA TYR A 72 -4.62 -12.56 -5.81
C TYR A 72 -3.95 -12.49 -7.19
N ASP A 73 -4.41 -11.61 -8.07
CA ASP A 73 -3.77 -11.33 -9.37
C ASP A 73 -2.90 -10.07 -9.34
N ALA A 74 -3.26 -9.11 -8.49
CA ALA A 74 -2.47 -7.92 -8.25
C ALA A 74 -2.66 -7.39 -6.84
N MET A 75 -1.68 -6.66 -6.34
CA MET A 75 -1.71 -6.05 -5.02
C MET A 75 -1.08 -4.67 -5.08
N LEU A 76 -1.73 -3.69 -4.45
CA LEU A 76 -1.16 -2.37 -4.23
C LEU A 76 -0.60 -2.30 -2.82
N HIS A 77 0.67 -1.93 -2.70
CA HIS A 77 1.27 -1.49 -1.45
C HIS A 77 1.32 0.04 -1.46
N ILE A 78 0.62 0.66 -0.53
CA ILE A 78 0.42 2.10 -0.42
C ILE A 78 1.09 2.57 0.87
N TYR A 79 2.05 3.48 0.76
CA TYR A 79 2.79 4.00 1.90
C TYR A 79 2.58 5.50 2.05
N ASN A 80 2.18 5.90 3.24
CA ASN A 80 2.06 7.28 3.70
C ASN A 80 2.72 7.38 5.09
N THR A 81 3.02 8.58 5.55
CA THR A 81 3.62 8.81 6.87
C THR A 81 2.73 8.22 7.97
N GLY A 82 3.28 7.27 8.73
CA GLY A 82 2.60 6.59 9.83
C GLY A 82 1.45 5.67 9.42
N ARG A 83 1.31 5.37 8.12
CA ARG A 83 0.23 4.52 7.59
C ARG A 83 0.71 3.71 6.40
N SER A 84 0.52 2.41 6.45
CA SER A 84 0.70 1.53 5.29
C SER A 84 -0.59 0.80 4.98
N ARG A 85 -0.76 0.44 3.71
CA ARG A 85 -1.94 -0.27 3.25
C ARG A 85 -1.58 -1.24 2.14
N THR A 86 -2.17 -2.41 2.21
CA THR A 86 -2.07 -3.43 1.19
C THR A 86 -3.48 -3.73 0.68
N ILE A 87 -3.70 -3.61 -0.62
CA ILE A 87 -5.01 -3.87 -1.24
C ILE A 87 -4.81 -4.94 -2.30
N ALA A 88 -5.46 -6.09 -2.13
CA ALA A 88 -5.35 -7.18 -3.09
C ALA A 88 -6.57 -7.22 -4.01
N PHE A 89 -6.31 -7.60 -5.25
CA PHE A 89 -7.29 -7.66 -6.32
C PHE A 89 -7.27 -9.01 -7.02
N ARG A 90 -8.46 -9.46 -7.45
CA ARG A 90 -8.63 -10.63 -8.32
C ARG A 90 -9.34 -10.24 -9.60
N ARG A 91 -8.86 -10.77 -10.72
CA ARG A 91 -9.43 -10.55 -12.04
C ARG A 91 -10.73 -11.34 -12.16
N GLN A 92 -11.82 -10.63 -12.40
CA GLN A 92 -13.15 -11.18 -12.67
C GLN A 92 -13.70 -10.48 -13.91
N ASN A 93 -14.08 -11.26 -14.94
CA ASN A 93 -14.59 -10.73 -16.21
C ASN A 93 -13.68 -9.65 -16.83
N GLY A 94 -12.36 -9.87 -16.77
CA GLY A 94 -11.34 -8.96 -17.30
C GLY A 94 -10.95 -7.78 -16.39
N GLN A 95 -11.73 -7.49 -15.34
CA GLN A 95 -11.49 -6.37 -14.43
C GLN A 95 -10.89 -6.82 -13.09
N LEU A 96 -10.01 -6.00 -12.50
CA LEU A 96 -9.52 -6.25 -11.15
C LEU A 96 -10.57 -5.84 -10.12
N LYS A 97 -10.96 -6.77 -9.27
CA LYS A 97 -11.93 -6.61 -8.19
C LYS A 97 -11.26 -6.69 -6.84
N TRP A 98 -11.61 -5.77 -5.95
CA TRP A 98 -11.12 -5.71 -4.59
C TRP A 98 -11.53 -6.97 -3.83
N ILE A 99 -10.56 -7.63 -3.17
CA ILE A 99 -10.81 -8.87 -2.41
C ILE A 99 -10.21 -8.89 -1.01
N HIS A 100 -9.27 -7.99 -0.72
CA HIS A 100 -8.61 -7.89 0.57
C HIS A 100 -8.07 -6.47 0.79
N GLU A 101 -8.15 -5.99 2.03
CA GLU A 101 -7.46 -4.78 2.47
C GLU A 101 -6.88 -4.96 3.87
N GLN A 102 -5.57 -4.73 3.99
CA GLN A 102 -4.86 -4.55 5.25
C GLN A 102 -4.51 -3.07 5.40
N ALA A 103 -4.84 -2.45 6.54
CA ALA A 103 -4.39 -1.11 6.88
C ALA A 103 -3.65 -1.15 8.22
N THR A 104 -2.42 -0.69 8.24
CA THR A 104 -1.63 -0.50 9.46
C THR A 104 -1.55 1.00 9.77
N VAL A 105 -1.87 1.36 11.00
CA VAL A 105 -1.78 2.73 11.51
C VAL A 105 -0.78 2.73 12.66
N ASP A 106 0.29 3.50 12.51
CA ASP A 106 1.31 3.66 13.53
C ASP A 106 0.81 4.59 14.64
N GLY A 107 1.03 4.18 15.87
CA GLY A 107 0.86 4.96 17.08
C GLY A 107 2.13 5.77 17.42
N PRO A 108 2.02 6.69 18.38
CA PRO A 108 3.11 7.60 18.72
C PRO A 108 4.19 6.96 19.59
N ARG A 109 3.92 5.80 20.21
CA ARG A 109 4.84 5.16 21.14
C ARG A 109 5.80 4.24 20.41
N GLN A 110 7.04 4.24 20.87
CA GLN A 110 7.95 3.13 20.64
C GLN A 110 8.02 2.28 21.90
N TYR A 111 8.24 0.99 21.75
CA TYR A 111 8.43 0.09 22.87
C TYR A 111 9.50 -0.95 22.51
N THR A 112 10.17 -1.48 23.53
CA THR A 112 11.23 -2.46 23.36
C THR A 112 10.78 -3.79 23.96
N ASP A 113 10.90 -4.85 23.19
CA ASP A 113 10.75 -6.23 23.64
C ASP A 113 12.02 -7.04 23.32
N ALA A 114 11.97 -8.36 23.48
CA ALA A 114 13.12 -9.24 23.24
C ALA A 114 13.63 -9.20 21.78
N ASP A 115 12.80 -8.75 20.84
CA ASP A 115 13.12 -8.68 19.41
C ASP A 115 13.59 -7.27 18.98
N GLY A 116 13.66 -6.31 19.91
CA GLY A 116 14.14 -4.96 19.67
C GLY A 116 13.09 -3.86 19.84
N THR A 117 13.41 -2.67 19.35
CA THR A 117 12.52 -1.49 19.43
C THR A 117 11.57 -1.45 18.24
N ARG A 118 10.28 -1.33 18.52
CA ARG A 118 9.21 -1.30 17.52
C ARG A 118 8.29 -0.11 17.75
N THR A 119 7.70 0.39 16.67
CA THR A 119 6.62 1.37 16.73
C THR A 119 5.32 0.65 17.08
N GLU A 120 4.57 1.21 18.03
CA GLU A 120 3.20 0.81 18.32
C GLU A 120 2.36 0.91 17.05
N HIS A 121 1.49 -0.07 16.78
CA HIS A 121 0.59 0.00 15.63
C HIS A 121 -0.68 -0.84 15.83
N ILE A 122 -1.71 -0.46 15.06
CA ILE A 122 -2.94 -1.23 14.90
C ILE A 122 -3.00 -1.70 13.46
N THR A 123 -3.29 -2.98 13.24
CA THR A 123 -3.52 -3.53 11.90
C THR A 123 -4.96 -4.00 11.78
N LEU A 124 -5.62 -3.54 10.73
CA LEU A 124 -7.00 -3.86 10.36
C LEU A 124 -6.97 -4.68 9.08
N ASN A 125 -7.58 -5.86 9.10
CA ASN A 125 -7.63 -6.78 7.96
C ASN A 125 -9.08 -7.13 7.61
N TYR A 126 -9.42 -7.02 6.33
CA TYR A 126 -10.72 -7.45 5.82
C TYR A 126 -10.54 -8.21 4.50
N GLU A 127 -11.19 -9.37 4.38
CA GLU A 127 -11.11 -10.24 3.21
C GLU A 127 -12.49 -10.68 2.73
N THR A 128 -12.81 -10.54 1.45
CA THR A 128 -13.98 -11.16 0.82
C THR A 128 -13.60 -12.46 0.09
N SER A 129 -12.31 -12.64 -0.20
CA SER A 129 -11.73 -13.90 -0.66
C SER A 129 -10.42 -14.15 0.10
N ARG A 130 -10.06 -15.43 0.27
CA ARG A 130 -8.84 -15.80 1.02
C ARG A 130 -7.60 -15.19 0.36
N VAL A 131 -6.86 -14.40 1.14
CA VAL A 131 -5.54 -13.83 0.78
C VAL A 131 -4.51 -14.14 1.86
N ALA A 132 -4.71 -13.62 3.08
CA ALA A 132 -3.85 -13.80 4.24
C ALA A 132 -4.49 -14.69 5.33
N HIS A 133 -5.53 -15.45 4.97
CA HIS A 133 -6.21 -16.44 5.82
C HIS A 133 -6.97 -15.87 7.03
N TYR A 134 -7.40 -14.61 6.96
CA TYR A 134 -8.29 -14.01 7.95
C TYR A 134 -9.75 -14.50 7.81
N ARG A 135 -10.59 -14.22 8.82
CA ARG A 135 -12.03 -14.50 8.75
C ARG A 135 -12.63 -13.72 7.58
N LEU A 136 -13.31 -14.42 6.68
CA LEU A 136 -13.95 -13.82 5.50
C LEU A 136 -15.15 -12.97 5.90
N ASN A 137 -15.36 -11.87 5.19
CA ASN A 137 -16.46 -10.91 5.38
C ASN A 137 -16.57 -10.43 6.82
N SER A 138 -15.42 -10.27 7.48
CA SER A 138 -15.33 -9.88 8.88
C SER A 138 -14.03 -9.09 9.09
N LEU A 139 -14.10 -8.05 9.92
CA LEU A 139 -12.92 -7.32 10.32
C LEU A 139 -12.10 -8.15 11.31
N ASN A 140 -10.79 -8.23 11.06
CA ASN A 140 -9.83 -8.84 11.96
C ASN A 140 -8.87 -7.73 12.40
N VAL A 141 -8.73 -7.55 13.71
CA VAL A 141 -7.93 -6.48 14.31
C VAL A 141 -6.76 -7.11 15.04
N SER A 142 -5.60 -6.49 14.95
CA SER A 142 -4.48 -6.75 15.84
C SER A 142 -3.89 -5.46 16.37
N TYR A 143 -3.31 -5.54 17.55
CA TYR A 143 -2.60 -4.45 18.19
C TYR A 143 -1.21 -4.94 18.59
N VAL A 144 -0.21 -4.12 18.31
CA VAL A 144 1.17 -4.35 18.71
C VAL A 144 1.64 -3.09 19.41
N GLY A 145 1.96 -3.19 20.69
CA GLY A 145 2.36 -2.03 21.49
C GLY A 145 2.31 -2.28 22.99
N PRO A 146 2.61 -1.25 23.79
CA PRO A 146 2.75 -1.40 25.24
C PRO A 146 1.43 -1.31 26.04
N ASP A 147 0.27 -1.09 25.40
CA ASP A 147 -1.02 -1.09 26.11
C ASP A 147 -1.38 -2.51 26.60
N GLU A 148 -1.36 -2.73 27.91
CA GLU A 148 -1.60 -4.05 28.49
C GLU A 148 -3.03 -4.57 28.25
N ASN A 149 -4.01 -3.68 28.10
CA ASN A 149 -5.40 -4.06 27.85
C ASN A 149 -5.62 -4.61 26.44
N LEU A 150 -4.77 -4.19 25.49
CA LEU A 150 -4.84 -4.63 24.10
C LEU A 150 -3.81 -5.70 23.79
N ARG A 151 -2.58 -5.58 24.30
CA ARG A 151 -1.46 -6.49 24.03
C ARG A 151 -1.76 -7.93 24.46
N THR A 152 -2.55 -8.12 25.52
CA THR A 152 -2.89 -9.44 26.04
C THR A 152 -4.19 -10.01 25.45
N LYS A 153 -4.88 -9.25 24.59
CA LYS A 153 -6.17 -9.63 24.03
C LYS A 153 -6.00 -10.50 22.79
N GLN A 154 -6.60 -11.69 22.80
CA GLN A 154 -6.47 -12.68 21.71
C GLN A 154 -7.20 -12.26 20.42
N ASP A 155 -8.35 -11.61 20.54
CA ASP A 155 -9.19 -11.13 19.43
C ASP A 155 -9.70 -9.72 19.76
N PRO A 156 -8.87 -8.67 19.62
CA PRO A 156 -9.38 -7.30 19.77
C PRO A 156 -10.43 -7.02 18.69
N THR A 157 -11.41 -6.21 19.04
CA THR A 157 -12.49 -5.76 18.15
C THR A 157 -12.23 -4.33 17.68
N LEU A 158 -12.99 -3.86 16.69
CA LEU A 158 -12.96 -2.44 16.32
C LEU A 158 -13.24 -1.54 17.52
N ALA A 159 -14.21 -1.90 18.37
CA ALA A 159 -14.58 -1.11 19.54
C ALA A 159 -13.43 -0.96 20.53
N ASP A 160 -12.59 -1.98 20.69
CA ASP A 160 -11.44 -1.95 21.58
C ASP A 160 -10.37 -0.97 21.11
N VAL A 161 -10.12 -0.92 19.80
CA VAL A 161 -9.04 -0.11 19.22
C VAL A 161 -9.49 1.26 18.73
N LYS A 162 -10.80 1.47 18.56
CA LYS A 162 -11.36 2.72 18.02
C LYS A 162 -10.91 3.97 18.78
N PRO A 163 -10.88 4.00 20.13
CA PRO A 163 -10.41 5.18 20.85
C PRO A 163 -8.94 5.54 20.57
N LEU A 164 -8.09 4.57 20.24
CA LEU A 164 -6.71 4.81 19.83
C LEU A 164 -6.65 5.26 18.37
N LEU A 165 -7.37 4.59 17.47
CA LEU A 165 -7.45 4.98 16.06
C LEU A 165 -7.93 6.43 15.90
N ASP A 166 -9.02 6.81 16.57
CA ASP A 166 -9.57 8.17 16.51
C ASP A 166 -8.53 9.20 16.95
N ARG A 167 -7.72 8.87 17.98
CA ARG A 167 -6.68 9.76 18.50
C ARG A 167 -5.48 9.86 17.56
N TRP A 168 -5.05 8.76 16.95
CA TRP A 168 -3.88 8.74 16.06
C TRP A 168 -4.19 9.28 14.66
N LEU A 169 -5.45 9.20 14.25
CA LEU A 169 -5.91 9.71 12.96
C LEU A 169 -6.37 11.18 13.02
N ALA A 170 -6.56 11.73 14.21
CA ALA A 170 -6.89 13.14 14.38
C ALA A 170 -5.81 14.04 13.74
N PRO A 171 -6.21 15.16 13.10
CA PRO A 171 -5.27 16.18 12.70
C PRO A 171 -4.46 16.68 13.91
N PRO A 172 -3.20 17.10 13.72
CA PRO A 172 -2.42 17.76 14.77
C PRO A 172 -3.08 19.05 15.27
#